data_AF-A0A927VS78-F1
#
_entry.id   AF-A0A927VS78-F1
#
_cell.length_a   1.000
_cell.length_b   1.000
_cell.length_c   1.000
_cell.angle_alpha   90.00
_cell.angle_beta   90.00
_cell.angle_gamma   90.00
#
_symmetry.space_group_name_H-M   'P 1'
#
loop_
_entity.id
_entity.type
_entity.pdbx_description
1 polymer ?
#
loop_
_entity_poly.entity_id
_entity_poly.type
_entity_poly.pdbx_seq_one_letter_code
_entity_poly.pdbx_strand_id
1 'polypeptide(L)' 'MIITKDTKLADLLQTYPWLKEEMTKVSDKFKMLNTPVGKIMLKKATIAEMSKRSGIETDQIISKLTEMIEKHR' A
#
# COMPACT_ATOMS: atom_id res chain seq x y z
N MET A 1 2.09 -13.80 4.26
CA MET A 1 2.12 -12.67 5.20
C MET A 1 0.69 -12.28 5.51
N ILE A 2 0.32 -12.04 6.77
CA ILE A 2 -1.01 -11.52 7.13
C ILE A 2 -0.92 -10.00 7.11
N ILE A 3 -1.76 -9.33 6.30
CA ILE A 3 -1.82 -7.86 6.24
C ILE A 3 -2.84 -7.39 7.27
N THR A 4 -2.44 -6.44 8.11
CA THR A 4 -3.29 -5.81 9.12
C THR A 4 -3.24 -4.29 8.99
N LYS A 5 -4.14 -3.60 9.69
CA LYS A 5 -4.18 -2.13 9.76
C LYS A 5 -2.85 -1.51 10.21
N ASP A 6 -2.08 -2.23 11.03
CA ASP A 6 -0.82 -1.80 11.62
C ASP A 6 0.40 -2.19 10.77
N THR A 7 0.18 -2.96 9.71
CA THR A 7 1.24 -3.33 8.76
C THR A 7 1.79 -2.07 8.10
N LYS A 8 3.11 -1.88 8.14
CA LYS A 8 3.76 -0.78 7.44
C LYS A 8 3.81 -1.08 5.95
N LEU A 9 3.48 -0.08 5.14
CA LEU A 9 3.55 -0.24 3.70
C LEU A 9 5.00 -0.46 3.23
N ALA A 10 5.99 0.11 3.91
CA ALA A 10 7.41 -0.18 3.64
C ALA A 10 7.77 -1.66 3.76
N ASP A 11 7.30 -2.34 4.82
CA ASP A 11 7.58 -3.76 5.06
C ASP A 11 6.93 -4.63 3.97
N LEU A 12 5.72 -4.23 3.54
CA LEU A 12 5.00 -4.88 2.46
C LEU A 12 5.74 -4.74 1.12
N LEU A 13 6.22 -3.54 0.79
CA LEU A 13 6.98 -3.27 -0.44
C LEU A 13 8.38 -3.86 -0.42
N GLN A 14 8.98 -4.07 0.75
CA GLN A 14 10.23 -4.81 0.89
C GLN A 14 10.03 -6.31 0.63
N THR A 15 8.91 -6.86 1.09
CA THR A 15 8.54 -8.27 0.87
C THR A 15 8.10 -8.52 -0.57
N TYR A 16 7.38 -7.58 -1.16
CA TYR A 16 6.83 -7.64 -2.51
C TYR A 16 7.22 -6.39 -3.33
N PRO A 17 8.47 -6.28 -3.83
CA PRO A 17 8.92 -5.10 -4.58
C PRO A 17 8.06 -4.78 -5.81
N TRP A 18 7.55 -5.83 -6.48
CA TRP A 18 6.66 -5.73 -7.64
C TRP A 18 5.31 -5.07 -7.32
N LEU A 19 4.84 -5.16 -6.07
CA LEU A 19 3.54 -4.63 -5.65
C LEU A 19 3.47 -3.12 -5.83
N LYS A 20 4.61 -2.43 -5.69
CA LYS A 20 4.68 -0.98 -5.90
C LYS A 20 4.24 -0.59 -7.31
N GLU A 21 4.70 -1.32 -8.33
CA GLU A 21 4.34 -1.04 -9.72
C GLU A 21 2.86 -1.32 -9.96
N GLU A 22 2.35 -2.44 -9.45
CA GLU A 22 0.93 -2.80 -9.56
C GLU A 22 0.02 -1.77 -8.87
N MET A 23 0.37 -1.31 -7.67
CA MET A 23 -0.36 -0.25 -6.98
C MET A 23 -0.43 1.04 -7.83
N THR A 24 0.69 1.43 -8.45
CA THR A 24 0.72 2.63 -9.31
C THR A 24 -0.09 2.50 -10.61
N LYS A 25 -0.34 1.27 -11.08
CA LYS A 25 -1.23 0.98 -12.21
C LYS A 25 -2.71 1.06 -11.83
N VAL A 26 -3.06 0.71 -10.59
CA VAL A 26 -4.46 0.66 -10.13
C VAL A 26 -5.07 2.02 -9.81
N SER A 27 -4.29 2.99 -9.34
CA SER A 27 -4.83 4.33 -9.08
C SER A 27 -3.78 5.42 -9.12
N ASP A 28 -4.15 6.58 -9.67
CA ASP A 28 -3.36 7.80 -9.59
C ASP A 28 -3.11 8.24 -8.13
N LYS A 29 -3.99 7.88 -7.19
CA LYS A 29 -3.75 8.10 -5.75
C LYS A 29 -2.51 7.37 -5.26
N PHE A 30 -2.13 6.24 -5.85
CA PHE A 30 -0.88 5.55 -5.50
C PHE A 30 0.34 6.16 -6.18
N LYS A 31 0.19 6.90 -7.28
CA LYS A 31 1.32 7.64 -7.90
C LYS A 31 1.86 8.71 -6.96
N MET A 32 1.03 9.27 -6.08
CA MET A 32 1.48 10.24 -5.07
C MET A 32 2.54 9.66 -4.13
N LEU A 33 2.60 8.33 -3.96
CA LEU A 33 3.62 7.64 -3.16
C LEU A 33 5.03 7.77 -3.73
N ASN A 34 5.17 8.08 -5.03
CA ASN A 34 6.47 8.30 -5.66
C ASN A 34 7.02 9.71 -5.46
N THR A 35 6.21 10.66 -4.97
CA THR A 35 6.67 12.02 -4.64
C THR A 35 7.62 12.00 -3.44
N PRO A 36 8.48 13.02 -3.24
CA PRO A 36 9.36 13.10 -2.08
C PRO A 36 8.61 12.97 -0.74
N VAL A 37 7.45 13.64 -0.63
CA VAL A 37 6.57 13.55 0.54
C VAL A 37 5.96 12.16 0.67
N GLY A 38 5.50 11.58 -0.45
CA GLY A 38 4.99 10.21 -0.52
C GLY A 38 6.02 9.17 -0.07
N LYS A 39 7.28 9.31 -0.46
CA LYS A 39 8.38 8.42 -0.05
C LYS A 39 8.65 8.45 1.46
N ILE A 40 8.60 9.64 2.07
CA ILE A 40 8.75 9.76 3.53
C ILE A 40 7.56 9.09 4.23
N MET A 41 6.35 9.29 3.71
CA MET A 41 5.15 8.64 4.23
C MET A 41 5.23 7.12 4.08
N LEU A 42 5.60 6.59 2.90
CA LEU A 42 5.76 5.16 2.66
C LEU A 42 6.63 4.47 3.73
N LYS A 43 7.72 5.12 4.13
CA LYS A 43 8.66 4.59 5.13
C LYS A 43 8.08 4.47 6.53
N LYS A 44 7.05 5.26 6.85
CA LYS A 44 6.54 5.39 8.22
C LYS A 44 5.08 4.97 8.38
N ALA A 45 4.30 5.01 7.30
CA ALA A 45 2.86 4.87 7.34
C ALA A 45 2.41 3.41 7.42
N THR A 46 1.42 3.17 8.26
CA THR A 46 0.64 1.93 8.29
C THR A 46 -0.51 1.97 7.28
N ILE A 47 -1.15 0.83 7.05
CA ILE A 47 -2.36 0.76 6.20
C ILE A 47 -3.48 1.66 6.75
N ALA A 48 -3.63 1.77 8.07
CA ALA A 48 -4.62 2.66 8.69
C ALA A 48 -4.36 4.15 8.40
N GLU A 49 -3.10 4.57 8.43
CA GLU A 49 -2.72 5.96 8.12
C GLU A 49 -2.92 6.27 6.62
N MET A 50 -2.67 5.29 5.76
CA MET A 50 -2.96 5.38 4.33
C MET A 50 -4.46 5.51 4.07
N SER A 51 -5.29 4.76 4.79
CA SER A 51 -6.74 4.84 4.72
C SER A 51 -7.25 6.25 5.05
N LYS A 52 -6.83 6.80 6.19
CA LYS A 52 -7.20 8.17 6.63
C LYS A 52 -6.86 9.24 5.59
N ARG A 53 -5.72 9.11 4.92
CA ARG A 53 -5.24 10.14 3.97
C ARG A 53 -5.83 9.98 2.57
N SER A 54 -6.07 8.74 2.13
CA SER A 54 -6.62 8.46 0.80
C SER A 54 -8.14 8.56 0.73
N GLY A 55 -8.81 8.52 1.89
CA GLY A 55 -10.26 8.42 2.02
C GLY A 55 -10.79 7.05 1.58
N ILE A 56 -9.94 6.03 1.55
CA ILE A 56 -10.30 4.64 1.22
C ILE A 56 -10.36 3.87 2.53
N GLU A 57 -11.38 3.05 2.72
CA GLU A 57 -11.52 2.24 3.93
C GLU A 57 -10.33 1.28 4.13
N THR A 58 -9.92 1.11 5.39
CA THR A 58 -8.75 0.28 5.73
C THR A 58 -8.92 -1.15 5.22
N ASP A 59 -10.08 -1.74 5.41
CA ASP A 59 -10.38 -3.11 4.97
C ASP A 59 -10.37 -3.26 3.46
N GLN A 60 -10.80 -2.22 2.72
CA GLN A 60 -10.72 -2.22 1.26
C GLN A 60 -9.27 -2.20 0.77
N ILE A 61 -8.38 -1.47 1.46
CA ILE A 61 -6.95 -1.48 1.14
C ILE A 61 -6.35 -2.85 1.44
N ILE A 62 -6.62 -3.42 2.61
CA ILE A 62 -6.14 -4.75 3.00
C ILE A 62 -6.60 -5.81 1.99
N SER A 63 -7.89 -5.81 1.65
CA SER A 63 -8.47 -6.75 0.68
C SER A 63 -7.80 -6.63 -0.68
N LYS A 64 -7.71 -5.42 -1.26
CA LYS A 64 -7.06 -5.21 -2.56
C LYS A 64 -5.60 -5.65 -2.58
N LEU A 65 -4.82 -5.33 -1.53
CA LEU A 65 -3.43 -5.74 -1.45
C LEU A 65 -3.29 -7.26 -1.35
N THR A 66 -4.17 -7.90 -0.58
CA THR A 66 -4.21 -9.36 -0.43
C THR A 66 -4.55 -10.03 -1.77
N GLU A 67 -5.59 -9.56 -2.46
CA GLU A 67 -5.96 -10.05 -3.79
C GLU A 67 -4.84 -9.87 -4.82
N MET A 68 -4.12 -8.74 -4.80
CA MET A 68 -2.98 -8.52 -5.70
C MET A 68 -1.88 -9.55 -5.45
N ILE A 69 -1.54 -9.80 -4.18
CA ILE A 69 -0.52 -10.78 -3.78
C ILE A 69 -0.95 -12.20 -4.14
N GLU A 70 -2.22 -12.55 -3.96
CA GLU A 70 -2.73 -13.87 -4.34
C GLU A 70 -2.78 -14.07 -5.86
N LYS A 71 -3.16 -13.06 -6.64
CA LYS A 71 -3.19 -13.12 -8.11
C LYS A 71 -1.81 -13.20 -8.75
N HIS A 72 -0.76 -12.73 -8.06
CA HIS A 72 0.61 -12.78 -8.53
C HIS A 72 1.35 -14.07 -8.10
N ARG A 73 0.65 -14.98 -7.42
CA ARG A 73 1.18 -16.25 -6.94
C ARG A 73 0.99 -17.36 -7.97
#